data_AF-A0A1G2Y9N1-F1
#
_entry.id   AF-A0A1G2Y9N1-F1
#
_cell.length_a   1.000
_cell.length_b   1.000
_cell.length_c   1.000
_cell.angle_alpha   90.00
_cell.angle_beta   90.00
_cell.angle_gamma   90.00
#
_symmetry.space_group_name_H-M   'P 1'
#
loop_
_entity.id
_entity.type
_entity.pdbx_description
1 polymer ?
#
loop_
_entity_poly.entity_id
_entity_poly.type
_entity_poly.pdbx_seq_one_letter_code
_entity_poly.pdbx_strand_id
1 'polypeptide(L)'
;MSETIWGVIIGGAIGYITSITVIWIDNKRWRRQFEVDYLKTKRQQLENLCKKIVNMGPEAIVNKSWPIDFGTDLLVFLPHDLLKIITETIISEKDQEKRKKAFWELIIRTKKLISETDTRYERLVANTTIGEKLLVLNGWVCKRCIFPILKRRTGQKLKNESIV
;
A
#
# COMPACT_ATOMS: atom_id res chain seq x y z
N MET A 1 9.53 25.32 -45.95
CA MET A 1 9.60 25.90 -44.59
C MET A 1 8.40 25.55 -43.71
N SER A 2 7.19 25.41 -44.26
CA SER A 2 5.96 25.06 -43.51
C SER A 2 6.01 23.68 -42.83
N GLU A 3 6.61 22.66 -43.46
CA GLU A 3 6.69 21.30 -42.92
C GLU A 3 7.49 21.20 -41.62
N THR A 4 8.53 22.02 -41.47
CA THR A 4 9.36 22.07 -40.26
C THR A 4 8.55 22.60 -39.07
N ILE A 5 7.68 23.59 -39.30
CA ILE A 5 6.84 24.20 -38.27
C ILE A 5 5.78 23.19 -37.77
N TRP A 6 5.13 22.47 -38.68
CA TRP A 6 4.18 21.40 -38.32
C TRP A 6 4.84 20.28 -37.51
N GLY A 7 6.08 19.91 -37.86
CA GLY A 7 6.83 18.90 -37.10
C GLY A 7 7.15 19.32 -35.66
N VAL A 8 7.40 20.60 -35.41
CA VAL A 8 7.65 21.14 -34.05
C VAL A 8 6.37 21.18 -33.23
N ILE A 9 5.24 21.59 -33.84
CA ILE A 9 3.93 21.63 -33.16
C ILE A 9 3.48 20.22 -32.75
N ILE A 10 3.59 19.24 -33.66
CA ILE A 10 3.23 17.85 -33.37
C ILE A 10 4.16 17.26 -32.31
N GLY A 11 5.47 17.53 -32.40
CA GLY A 11 6.44 17.09 -31.40
C GLY A 11 6.18 17.68 -30.00
N GLY A 12 5.85 18.96 -29.93
CA GLY A 12 5.47 19.65 -28.69
C GLY A 12 4.18 19.10 -28.08
N ALA A 13 3.17 18.84 -28.90
CA ALA A 13 1.90 18.26 -28.45
C ALA A 13 2.09 16.84 -27.87
N ILE A 14 2.89 16.00 -28.54
CA ILE A 14 3.20 14.64 -28.04
C ILE A 14 4.02 14.72 -26.75
N GLY A 15 5.00 15.62 -26.66
CA GLY A 15 5.79 15.84 -25.45
C GLY A 15 4.93 16.26 -24.25
N TYR A 16 3.95 17.13 -24.48
CA TYR A 16 3.01 17.56 -23.46
C TYR A 16 2.09 16.43 -22.98
N ILE A 17 1.47 15.70 -23.91
CA ILE A 17 0.55 14.59 -23.59
C ILE A 17 1.29 13.48 -22.86
N THR A 18 2.50 13.12 -23.30
CA THR A 18 3.31 12.10 -22.65
C THR A 18 3.69 12.51 -21.23
N SER A 19 4.11 13.76 -21.01
CA SER A 19 4.46 14.27 -19.68
C SER A 19 3.29 14.21 -18.70
N ILE A 20 2.10 14.63 -19.12
CA ILE A 20 0.88 14.55 -18.30
C ILE A 20 0.55 13.10 -17.95
N THR A 21 0.63 12.22 -18.95
CA THR A 21 0.30 10.80 -18.78
C THR A 21 1.26 10.13 -17.78
N VAL A 22 2.56 10.46 -17.85
CA VAL A 22 3.56 9.96 -16.91
C VAL A 22 3.26 10.43 -15.48
N ILE A 23 2.97 11.71 -15.27
CA ILE A 23 2.63 12.26 -13.95
C ILE A 23 1.40 11.55 -13.36
N TRP A 24 0.38 11.32 -14.18
CA TRP A 24 -0.84 10.61 -13.75
C TRP A 24 -0.57 9.16 -13.33
N ILE A 25 0.24 8.44 -14.11
CA ILE A 25 0.61 7.06 -13.81
C ILE A 25 1.42 7.01 -12.52
N ASP A 26 2.39 7.91 -12.37
CA ASP A 26 3.26 7.93 -11.21
C ASP A 26 2.47 8.24 -9.94
N ASN A 27 1.61 9.26 -9.96
CA ASN A 27 0.74 9.58 -8.82
C ASN A 27 -0.16 8.38 -8.44
N LYS A 28 -0.71 7.66 -9.43
CA LYS A 28 -1.52 6.46 -9.17
C LYS A 28 -0.70 5.33 -8.56
N ARG A 29 0.56 5.17 -8.99
CA ARG A 29 1.50 4.20 -8.42
C ARG A 29 1.84 4.56 -6.98
N TRP A 30 2.17 5.82 -6.70
CA TRP A 30 2.48 6.33 -5.36
C TRP A 30 1.33 6.13 -4.39
N ARG A 31 0.10 6.49 -4.78
CA ARG A 31 -1.08 6.27 -3.93
C ARG A 31 -1.27 4.81 -3.54
N ARG A 32 -1.04 3.89 -4.47
CA ARG A 32 -1.15 2.46 -4.22
C ARG A 32 -0.02 1.94 -3.34
N GLN A 33 1.22 2.36 -3.58
CA GLN A 33 2.35 2.01 -2.72
C GLN A 33 2.11 2.49 -1.29
N PHE A 34 1.62 3.72 -1.12
CA PHE A 34 1.24 4.25 0.18
C PHE A 34 0.17 3.42 0.87
N GLU A 35 -0.86 2.96 0.14
CA GLU A 35 -1.91 2.12 0.72
C GLU A 35 -1.37 0.74 1.14
N VAL A 36 -0.46 0.16 0.34
CA VAL A 36 0.22 -1.11 0.64
C VAL A 36 1.08 -0.97 1.89
N ASP A 37 1.89 0.09 1.99
CA ASP A 37 2.76 0.35 3.13
C ASP A 37 1.95 0.65 4.40
N TYR A 38 0.85 1.39 4.27
CA TYR A 38 -0.10 1.62 5.35
C TYR A 38 -0.68 0.31 5.88
N LEU A 39 -1.18 -0.57 5.00
CA LEU A 39 -1.75 -1.86 5.41
C LEU A 39 -0.70 -2.78 6.04
N LYS A 40 0.52 -2.79 5.50
CA LYS A 40 1.65 -3.55 6.07
C LYS A 40 1.99 -3.08 7.48
N THR A 41 2.07 -1.75 7.67
CA THR A 41 2.34 -1.15 8.99
C THR A 41 1.21 -1.45 9.97
N LYS A 42 -0.05 -1.31 9.52
CA LYS A 42 -1.23 -1.61 10.33
C LYS A 42 -1.28 -3.08 10.76
N ARG A 43 -0.96 -4.00 9.85
CA ARG A 43 -0.84 -5.43 10.16
C ARG A 43 0.21 -5.68 11.24
N GLN A 44 1.40 -5.11 11.08
CA GLN A 44 2.49 -5.27 12.05
C GLN A 44 2.12 -4.73 13.43
N GLN A 45 1.42 -3.58 13.47
CA GLN A 45 0.89 -3.01 14.72
C GLN A 45 -0.13 -3.95 15.38
N LEU A 46 -1.10 -4.47 14.62
CA LEU A 46 -2.10 -5.42 15.11
C LEU A 46 -1.47 -6.73 15.61
N GLU A 47 -0.46 -7.26 14.92
CA GLU A 47 0.28 -8.45 15.36
C GLU A 47 1.04 -8.20 16.66
N ASN A 48 1.72 -7.06 16.78
CA ASN A 48 2.42 -6.68 18.01
C ASN A 48 1.45 -6.53 19.18
N LEU A 49 0.28 -5.92 18.95
CA LEU A 49 -0.76 -5.81 19.96
C LEU A 49 -1.32 -7.17 20.35
N CYS A 50 -1.60 -8.05 19.38
CA CYS A 50 -2.07 -9.40 19.66
C CYS A 50 -1.06 -10.17 20.52
N LYS A 51 0.24 -10.06 20.21
CA LYS A 51 1.30 -10.64 21.05
C LYS A 51 1.32 -10.05 22.46
N LYS A 52 1.21 -8.73 22.59
CA LYS A 52 1.13 -8.07 23.90
C LYS A 52 -0.12 -8.52 24.69
N ILE A 53 -1.29 -8.59 24.04
CA ILE A 53 -2.56 -9.05 24.62
C ILE A 53 -2.40 -10.48 25.16
N VAL A 54 -1.84 -11.39 24.35
CA VAL A 54 -1.66 -12.79 24.75
C VAL A 54 -0.66 -12.94 25.89
N ASN A 55 0.43 -12.18 25.88
CA ASN A 55 1.48 -12.28 26.89
C ASN A 55 1.09 -11.63 28.23
N MET A 56 0.49 -10.44 28.20
CA MET A 56 0.16 -9.66 29.40
C MET A 56 -1.26 -9.94 29.91
N GLY A 57 -2.15 -10.42 29.05
CA GLY A 57 -3.56 -10.61 29.37
C GLY A 57 -3.84 -11.60 30.51
N PRO A 58 -3.23 -12.79 30.55
CA PRO A 58 -3.47 -13.75 31.64
C PRO A 58 -3.16 -13.16 33.02
N GLU A 59 -2.04 -12.45 33.14
CA GLU A 59 -1.61 -11.81 34.39
C GLU A 59 -2.49 -10.61 34.73
N ALA A 60 -2.85 -9.79 33.74
CA ALA A 60 -3.71 -8.64 33.94
C ALA A 60 -5.16 -9.01 34.32
N ILE A 61 -5.68 -10.15 33.84
CA ILE A 61 -7.00 -10.67 34.25
C ILE A 61 -6.99 -11.12 35.71
N VAL A 62 -5.89 -11.74 36.15
CA VAL A 62 -5.73 -12.24 37.53
C VAL A 62 -5.50 -11.06 38.49
N ASN A 63 -4.55 -10.17 38.17
CA ASN A 63 -4.11 -9.10 39.06
C ASN A 63 -4.94 -7.81 38.94
N LYS A 64 -5.85 -7.72 37.96
CA LYS A 64 -6.66 -6.52 37.63
C LYS A 64 -5.84 -5.26 37.32
N SER A 65 -4.53 -5.39 37.17
CA SER A 65 -3.63 -4.30 36.83
C SER A 65 -3.24 -4.39 35.37
N TRP A 66 -3.64 -3.40 34.57
CA TRP A 66 -3.15 -3.23 33.21
C TRP A 66 -2.09 -2.12 33.20
N PRO A 67 -0.92 -2.34 32.58
CA PRO A 67 0.04 -1.26 32.36
C PRO A 67 -0.61 -0.11 31.59
N ILE A 68 -0.33 1.13 32.00
CA ILE A 68 -0.90 2.33 31.35
C ILE A 68 -0.57 2.36 29.86
N ASP A 69 0.68 2.03 29.51
CA ASP A 69 1.16 1.96 28.12
C ASP A 69 0.38 0.94 27.28
N PHE A 70 -0.06 -0.16 27.90
CA PHE A 70 -0.88 -1.16 27.23
C PHE A 70 -2.32 -0.66 27.02
N GLY A 71 -2.88 0.06 27.99
CA GLY A 71 -4.19 0.71 27.86
C GLY A 71 -4.22 1.75 26.73
N THR A 72 -3.18 2.58 26.61
CA THR A 72 -3.07 3.55 25.52
C THR A 72 -2.93 2.89 24.16
N ASP A 73 -2.13 1.83 24.08
CA ASP A 73 -1.96 1.04 22.85
C ASP A 73 -3.29 0.44 22.37
N LEU A 74 -4.10 -0.09 23.30
CA LEU A 74 -5.44 -0.57 22.98
C LEU A 74 -6.35 0.54 22.44
N LEU A 75 -6.35 1.71 23.08
CA LEU A 75 -7.20 2.82 22.67
C LEU A 75 -6.87 3.37 21.27
N VAL A 76 -5.59 3.36 20.90
CA VAL A 76 -5.12 3.95 19.64
C VAL A 76 -5.31 2.99 18.46
N PHE A 77 -5.02 1.71 18.66
CA PHE A 77 -4.91 0.77 17.54
C PHE A 77 -6.06 -0.21 17.41
N LEU A 78 -6.81 -0.45 18.49
CA LEU A 78 -7.94 -1.38 18.47
C LEU A 78 -9.20 -0.65 18.00
N PRO A 79 -10.01 -1.24 17.10
CA PRO A 79 -11.28 -0.65 16.71
C PRO A 79 -12.23 -0.55 17.91
N HIS A 80 -13.10 0.46 17.87
CA HIS A 80 -14.01 0.83 18.95
C HIS A 80 -14.90 -0.33 19.43
N ASP A 81 -15.29 -1.23 18.52
CA ASP A 81 -16.10 -2.40 18.86
C ASP A 81 -15.37 -3.40 19.78
N LEU A 82 -14.05 -3.51 19.65
CA LEU A 82 -13.23 -4.35 20.51
C LEU A 82 -12.90 -3.66 21.83
N LEU A 83 -12.75 -2.33 21.82
CA LEU A 83 -12.58 -1.54 23.04
C LEU A 83 -13.77 -1.71 23.99
N LYS A 84 -15.00 -1.74 23.46
CA LYS A 84 -16.20 -2.01 24.25
C LYS A 84 -16.11 -3.32 25.02
N ILE A 85 -15.63 -4.39 24.38
CA ILE A 85 -15.45 -5.69 25.05
C ILE A 85 -14.50 -5.53 26.25
N ILE A 86 -13.39 -4.80 26.09
CA ILE A 86 -12.44 -4.58 27.18
C ILE A 86 -13.08 -3.81 28.33
N THR A 87 -13.68 -2.66 28.04
CA THR A 87 -14.22 -1.77 29.07
C THR A 87 -15.46 -2.33 29.76
N GLU A 88 -16.35 -2.96 28.99
CA GLU A 88 -17.66 -3.43 29.48
C GLU A 88 -17.62 -4.83 30.06
N THR A 89 -16.62 -5.66 29.73
CA THR A 89 -16.57 -7.05 30.23
C THR A 89 -15.25 -7.44 30.89
N ILE A 90 -14.10 -6.88 30.51
CA ILE A 90 -12.82 -7.25 31.13
C ILE A 90 -12.54 -6.42 32.38
N ILE A 91 -12.87 -5.12 32.35
CA ILE A 91 -12.60 -4.17 33.44
C ILE A 91 -13.72 -4.16 34.50
N SER A 92 -14.99 -4.18 34.08
CA SER A 92 -16.16 -4.04 34.95
C SER A 92 -16.56 -5.34 35.68
N GLU A 93 -16.28 -6.50 35.08
CA GLU A 93 -16.81 -7.79 35.53
C GLU A 93 -16.02 -8.32 36.73
N LYS A 94 -16.74 -8.82 37.74
CA LYS A 94 -16.12 -9.37 38.96
C LYS A 94 -15.76 -10.85 38.79
N ASP A 95 -16.56 -11.56 38.00
CA ASP A 95 -16.39 -12.98 37.72
C ASP A 95 -15.13 -13.23 36.87
N GLN A 96 -14.28 -14.14 37.32
CA GLN A 96 -13.03 -14.47 36.62
C GLN A 96 -13.29 -15.32 35.36
N GLU A 97 -14.30 -16.19 35.34
CA GLU A 97 -14.57 -17.06 34.19
C GLU A 97 -15.12 -16.25 33.01
N LYS A 98 -16.03 -15.32 33.28
CA LYS A 98 -16.56 -14.39 32.27
C LYS A 98 -15.46 -13.51 31.67
N ARG A 99 -14.53 -13.01 32.48
CA ARG A 99 -13.36 -12.24 32.00
C ARG A 99 -12.44 -13.07 31.11
N LYS A 100 -12.16 -14.32 31.49
CA LYS A 100 -11.38 -15.24 30.64
C LYS A 100 -12.08 -15.49 29.30
N LYS A 101 -13.40 -15.70 29.31
CA LYS A 101 -14.19 -15.89 28.09
C LYS A 101 -14.15 -14.67 27.18
N ALA A 102 -14.35 -13.48 27.73
CA ALA A 102 -14.26 -12.21 27.00
C ALA A 102 -12.86 -11.96 26.44
N PHE A 103 -11.81 -12.34 27.17
CA PHE A 103 -10.43 -12.25 26.71
C PHE A 103 -10.15 -13.16 25.51
N TRP A 104 -10.62 -14.41 25.54
CA TRP A 104 -10.52 -15.31 24.40
C TRP A 104 -11.30 -14.79 23.19
N GLU A 105 -12.50 -14.26 23.41
CA GLU A 105 -13.30 -13.64 22.35
C GLU A 105 -12.55 -12.45 21.71
N LEU A 106 -11.90 -11.62 22.54
CA LEU A 106 -11.09 -10.51 22.06
C LEU A 106 -9.94 -11.01 21.18
N ILE A 107 -9.18 -12.03 21.61
CA ILE A 107 -8.10 -12.60 20.81
C ILE A 107 -8.62 -13.11 19.45
N ILE A 108 -9.74 -13.83 19.45
CA ILE A 108 -10.34 -14.37 18.23
C ILE A 108 -10.71 -13.24 17.27
N ARG A 109 -11.38 -12.20 17.76
CA ARG A 109 -11.78 -11.07 16.91
C ARG A 109 -10.57 -10.26 16.43
N THR A 110 -9.53 -10.08 17.26
CA THR A 110 -8.28 -9.43 16.82
C THR A 110 -7.58 -10.24 15.73
N LYS A 111 -7.53 -11.57 15.84
CA LYS A 111 -7.01 -12.43 14.76
C LYS A 111 -7.84 -12.33 13.48
N LYS A 112 -9.17 -12.23 13.60
CA LYS A 112 -10.04 -12.03 12.46
C LYS A 112 -9.73 -10.70 11.74
N LEU A 113 -9.52 -9.61 12.48
CA LEU A 113 -9.11 -8.33 11.89
C LEU A 113 -7.78 -8.39 11.14
N ILE A 114 -6.81 -9.15 11.66
CA ILE A 114 -5.54 -9.40 10.96
C ILE A 114 -5.81 -10.11 9.63
N SER A 115 -6.62 -11.17 9.65
CA SER A 115 -6.97 -11.90 8.42
C SER A 115 -7.73 -11.03 7.41
N GLU A 116 -8.63 -10.16 7.87
CA GLU A 116 -9.33 -9.21 6.99
C GLU A 116 -8.37 -8.21 6.36
N THR A 117 -7.37 -7.74 7.13
CA THR A 117 -6.31 -6.85 6.63
C THR A 117 -5.46 -7.56 5.58
N ASP A 118 -5.12 -8.83 5.79
CA ASP A 118 -4.38 -9.65 4.82
C ASP A 118 -5.16 -9.85 3.52
N THR A 119 -6.45 -10.21 3.59
CA THR A 119 -7.27 -10.35 2.36
C THR A 119 -7.40 -9.02 1.59
N ARG A 120 -7.36 -7.88 2.28
CA ARG A 120 -7.38 -6.56 1.63
C ARG A 120 -6.03 -6.26 0.97
N TYR A 121 -4.93 -6.60 1.64
CA TYR A 121 -3.58 -6.50 1.09
C TYR A 121 -3.44 -7.34 -0.18
N GLU A 122 -3.83 -8.62 -0.15
CA GLU A 122 -3.76 -9.53 -1.30
C GLU A 122 -4.56 -9.00 -2.50
N ARG A 123 -5.76 -8.47 -2.26
CA ARG A 123 -6.57 -7.84 -3.31
C ARG A 123 -5.88 -6.64 -3.97
N LEU A 124 -5.20 -5.81 -3.19
CA LEU A 124 -4.46 -4.65 -3.72
C LEU A 124 -3.20 -5.06 -4.50
N VAL A 125 -2.50 -6.09 -4.05
CA VAL A 125 -1.34 -6.67 -4.76
C VAL A 125 -1.78 -7.35 -6.07
N ALA A 126 -2.87 -8.11 -6.05
CA ALA A 126 -3.44 -8.71 -7.26
C ALA A 126 -3.83 -7.63 -8.30
N ASN A 127 -4.49 -6.56 -7.87
CA ASN A 127 -4.90 -5.46 -8.75
C ASN A 127 -3.72 -4.63 -9.31
N THR A 128 -2.58 -4.59 -8.62
CA THR A 128 -1.38 -3.88 -9.09
C THR A 128 -0.66 -4.65 -10.20
N THR A 129 -0.52 -5.97 -10.07
CA THR A 129 0.10 -6.80 -11.11
C THR A 129 -0.67 -6.78 -12.44
N ILE A 130 -2.01 -6.69 -12.40
CA ILE A 130 -2.85 -6.57 -13.60
C ILE A 130 -2.69 -5.19 -14.26
N GLY A 131 -2.63 -4.12 -13.44
CA GLY A 131 -2.45 -2.75 -13.93
C GLY A 131 -1.07 -2.50 -14.54
N GLU A 132 0.00 -3.06 -13.98
CA GLU A 132 1.35 -2.97 -14.55
C GLU A 132 1.47 -3.73 -15.87
N LYS A 133 0.85 -4.92 -16.00
CA LYS A 133 0.82 -5.65 -17.28
C LYS A 133 0.13 -4.87 -18.40
N LEU A 134 -0.96 -4.16 -18.10
CA LEU A 134 -1.66 -3.28 -19.05
C LEU A 134 -0.82 -2.04 -19.44
N LEU A 135 -0.04 -1.49 -18.49
CA LEU A 135 0.85 -0.35 -18.76
C LEU A 135 2.07 -0.75 -19.60
N VAL A 136 2.63 -1.94 -19.40
CA VAL A 136 3.71 -2.45 -20.26
C VAL A 136 3.23 -2.63 -21.70
N LEU A 137 2.00 -3.10 -21.90
CA LEU A 137 1.38 -3.23 -23.23
C LEU A 137 1.22 -1.86 -23.92
N ASN A 138 0.71 -0.84 -23.22
CA ASN A 138 0.56 0.51 -23.79
C ASN A 138 1.91 1.25 -23.96
N GLY A 139 2.87 1.03 -23.07
CA GLY A 139 4.24 1.56 -23.19
C GLY A 139 5.04 0.91 -24.32
N TRP A 140 4.79 -0.36 -24.62
CA TRP A 140 5.31 -1.03 -25.81
C TRP A 140 4.76 -0.41 -27.10
N VAL A 141 3.47 -0.05 -27.14
CA VAL A 141 2.87 0.68 -28.26
C VAL A 141 3.56 2.05 -28.44
N CYS A 142 3.86 2.76 -27.35
CA CYS A 142 4.52 4.06 -27.41
C CYS A 142 6.00 3.98 -27.85
N LYS A 143 6.78 3.01 -27.35
CA LYS A 143 8.17 2.80 -27.80
C LYS A 143 8.26 2.36 -29.26
N ARG A 144 7.35 1.51 -29.73
CA ARG A 144 7.39 0.99 -31.12
C ARG A 144 7.00 2.04 -32.16
N CYS A 145 6.19 3.04 -31.79
CA CYS A 145 5.80 4.14 -32.68
C CYS A 145 6.80 5.32 -32.67
N ILE A 146 7.45 5.62 -31.55
CA ILE A 146 8.30 6.82 -31.41
C ILE A 146 9.77 6.57 -31.81
N PHE A 147 10.32 5.37 -31.55
CA PHE A 147 11.73 5.09 -31.84
C PHE A 147 12.13 5.08 -33.32
N PRO A 148 11.32 4.58 -34.28
CA PRO A 148 11.72 4.58 -35.69
C PRO A 148 11.65 5.98 -36.33
N ILE A 149 10.92 6.93 -35.74
CA ILE A 149 10.79 8.30 -36.26
C ILE A 149 12.00 9.16 -35.83
N LEU A 150 12.50 8.98 -34.61
CA LEU A 150 13.71 9.68 -34.12
C LEU A 150 15.01 9.18 -34.75
N LYS A 151 15.09 7.89 -35.13
CA LYS A 151 16.27 7.33 -35.79
C LYS A 151 16.41 7.72 -37.28
N ARG A 152 15.34 8.24 -37.91
CA ARG A 152 15.41 8.75 -39.30
C ARG A 152 15.82 10.23 -39.40
N ARG A 153 15.76 11.02 -38.32
CA ARG A 153 16.19 12.43 -38.32
C ARG A 153 17.65 12.64 -37.92
N THR A 154 18.31 11.64 -37.34
CA THR A 154 19.73 11.69 -36.98
C THR A 154 20.58 10.86 -37.95
N GLY A 155 20.66 11.35 -39.19
CA GLY A 155 21.89 11.28 -40.00
C GLY A 155 22.43 9.91 -40.42
N GLN A 156 22.21 9.61 -41.70
CA GLN A 156 23.32 9.21 -42.56
C GLN A 156 24.52 10.18 -42.34
N LYS A 157 25.60 9.69 -41.72
CA LYS A 157 27.02 9.95 -42.05
C LYS A 157 27.91 9.47 -40.89
N LEU A 158 28.24 8.18 -40.91
CA LEU A 158 29.58 7.74 -40.51
C LEU A 158 30.26 7.28 -41.81
N LYS A 159 30.73 8.24 -42.59
CA LYS A 159 31.69 8.03 -43.67
C LYS A 159 32.93 8.82 -43.28
N ASN A 160 34.01 8.07 -43.06
CA ASN A 160 35.42 8.44 -43.14
C ASN A 160 35.89 9.62 -42.29
N GLU A 161 36.52 9.29 -41.16
CA GLU A 161 37.79 9.92 -40.79
C GLU A 161 38.80 8.81 -40.44
N SER A 162 39.68 8.55 -41.40
CA SER A 162 41.03 8.00 -41.19
C SER A 162 41.99 9.19 -41.00
N ILE A 163 43.12 8.94 -40.30
CA ILE A 163 44.24 9.85 -39.90
C ILE A 163 44.05 10.25 -38.41
N VAL A 164 44.83 9.78 -37.42
CA VAL A 164 46.20 9.22 -37.34
C VAL A 164 46.21 7.89 -36.61
#